data_AF-A0A2K8SEY8-F1
#
_entry.id   AF-A0A2K8SEY8-F1
#
_cell.length_a   1.000
_cell.length_b   1.000
_cell.length_c   1.000
_cell.angle_alpha   90.00
_cell.angle_beta   90.00
_cell.angle_gamma   90.00
#
_symmetry.space_group_name_H-M   'P 1'
#
loop_
_entity.id
_entity.type
_entity.pdbx_description
1 polymer ?
#
loop_
_entity_poly.entity_id
_entity_poly.type
_entity_poly.pdbx_seq_one_letter_code
_entity_poly.pdbx_strand_id
1 'polypeptide(L)'
;MNKFYYAWENAIEWENLNSKQYRMCYLCQKNMNHGTKWNSDSNPNNGWNVDHLDGNKSNGVTSNWVAVHYSCNIEKGKKDFTQKYRSMKGQKWTSK
;
A
#
# COMPACT_ATOMS: atom_id res chain seq x y z
N MET A 1 -7.93 -4.47 -16.53
CA MET A 1 -7.87 -3.55 -15.37
C MET A 1 -6.54 -3.76 -14.63
N ASN A 2 -5.71 -2.73 -14.48
CA ASN A 2 -4.36 -2.88 -13.89
C ASN A 2 -4.42 -2.74 -12.36
N LYS A 3 -4.43 -3.87 -11.63
CA LYS A 3 -4.52 -3.92 -10.15
C LYS A 3 -3.47 -3.05 -9.46
N PHE A 4 -2.25 -3.02 -9.99
CA PHE A 4 -1.15 -2.27 -9.40
C PHE A 4 -1.33 -0.76 -9.52
N TYR A 5 -1.92 -0.29 -10.62
CA TYR A 5 -2.25 1.12 -10.77
C TYR A 5 -3.23 1.58 -9.68
N TYR A 6 -4.39 0.91 -9.56
CA TYR A 6 -5.38 1.28 -8.54
C TYR A 6 -4.86 1.13 -7.11
N ALA A 7 -4.07 0.08 -6.83
CA ALA A 7 -3.45 -0.09 -5.52
C ALA A 7 -2.55 1.10 -5.16
N TRP A 8 -1.73 1.57 -6.11
CA TRP A 8 -0.86 2.73 -5.90
C TRP A 8 -1.63 4.03 -5.71
N GLU A 9 -2.65 4.27 -6.55
CA GLU A 9 -3.50 5.46 -6.44
C GLU A 9 -4.28 5.50 -5.12
N ASN A 10 -4.68 4.34 -4.60
CA ASN A 10 -5.35 4.24 -3.31
C ASN A 10 -4.38 4.37 -2.13
N ALA A 11 -3.08 4.12 -2.30
CA ALA A 11 -2.11 4.22 -1.21
C ALA A 11 -2.05 5.64 -0.62
N ILE A 12 -1.72 5.75 0.67
CA ILE A 12 -1.77 7.03 1.37
C ILE A 12 -0.60 7.91 0.90
N GLU A 13 -0.85 9.20 0.69
CA GLU A 13 0.16 10.15 0.23
C GLU A 13 0.95 10.72 1.41
N TRP A 14 2.19 11.12 1.15
CA TRP A 14 2.97 11.97 2.05
C TRP A 14 2.84 13.42 1.56
N GLU A 15 2.56 14.36 2.46
CA GLU A 15 2.41 15.78 2.13
C GLU A 15 3.73 16.41 1.67
N ASN A 16 4.85 15.91 2.18
CA ASN A 16 6.18 16.48 1.96
C ASN A 16 7.06 15.70 0.97
N LEU A 17 6.53 14.68 0.29
CA LEU A 17 7.26 13.90 -0.71
C LEU A 17 6.54 13.94 -2.06
N ASN A 18 7.26 13.64 -3.14
CA ASN A 18 6.68 13.52 -4.47
C ASN A 18 5.68 12.36 -4.51
N SER A 19 4.39 12.66 -4.60
CA SER A 19 3.27 11.71 -4.63
C SER A 19 3.36 10.69 -5.78
N LYS A 20 4.01 11.05 -6.89
CA LYS A 20 4.22 10.13 -8.02
C LYS A 20 5.29 9.07 -7.74
N GLN A 21 6.18 9.35 -6.80
CA GLN A 21 7.33 8.48 -6.49
C GLN A 21 7.16 7.77 -5.15
N TYR A 22 6.52 8.42 -4.17
CA TYR A 22 6.44 7.94 -2.80
C TYR A 22 5.00 7.86 -2.30
N ARG A 23 4.71 6.74 -1.62
CA ARG A 23 3.47 6.49 -0.89
C ARG A 23 3.79 5.95 0.50
N MET A 24 2.82 6.01 1.40
CA MET A 24 2.92 5.41 2.73
C MET A 24 2.31 4.00 2.72
N CYS A 25 3.06 3.04 3.24
CA CYS A 25 2.50 1.75 3.62
C CYS A 25 1.61 1.93 4.86
N TYR A 26 0.31 1.67 4.73
CA TYR A 26 -0.65 1.91 5.82
C TYR A 26 -0.47 0.94 7.02
N LEU A 27 0.27 -0.15 6.85
CA LEU A 27 0.54 -1.09 7.93
C LEU A 27 1.69 -0.62 8.83
N CYS A 28 2.83 -0.28 8.24
CA CYS A 28 4.07 0.07 8.97
C CYS A 28 4.42 1.57 8.97
N GLN A 29 3.66 2.41 8.24
CA GLN A 29 3.83 3.86 8.14
C GLN A 29 5.19 4.30 7.57
N LYS A 30 5.82 3.45 6.77
CA LYS A 30 7.09 3.75 6.08
C LYS A 30 6.87 4.05 4.60
N ASN A 31 7.87 4.66 3.99
CA ASN A 31 7.89 5.03 2.58
C ASN A 31 7.92 3.78 1.68
N MET A 32 7.10 3.80 0.65
CA MET A 32 7.15 2.91 -0.51
C MET A 32 7.59 3.73 -1.71
N ASN A 33 8.51 3.21 -2.51
CA ASN A 33 8.93 3.83 -3.76
C ASN A 33 8.21 3.16 -4.94
N HIS A 34 7.64 3.95 -5.85
CA HIS A 34 6.94 3.44 -7.03
C HIS A 34 7.82 2.50 -7.85
N GLY A 35 9.11 2.82 -7.97
CA GLY A 35 10.10 2.07 -8.75
C GLY A 35 10.53 0.73 -8.15
N THR A 36 10.24 0.47 -6.87
CA THR A 36 10.57 -0.79 -6.18
C THR A 36 9.35 -1.70 -6.07
N LYS A 37 8.65 -1.91 -7.19
CA LYS A 37 7.60 -2.93 -7.26
C LYS A 37 8.23 -4.29 -6.94
N TRP A 38 7.51 -5.21 -6.28
CA TRP A 38 7.95 -6.54 -5.78
C TRP A 38 8.86 -7.40 -6.70
N ASN A 39 9.06 -7.04 -7.97
CA ASN A 39 9.93 -7.74 -8.93
C ASN A 39 11.12 -6.91 -9.49
N SER A 40 11.43 -5.71 -8.96
CA SER A 40 12.48 -4.84 -9.51
C SER A 40 13.62 -4.49 -8.54
N ASP A 41 13.63 -5.01 -7.32
CA ASP A 41 14.63 -4.69 -6.28
C ASP A 41 15.42 -5.95 -5.86
N SER A 42 16.70 -5.76 -5.50
CA SER A 42 17.58 -6.83 -4.99
C SER A 42 17.14 -7.31 -3.60
N ASN A 43 16.36 -6.51 -2.87
CA ASN A 43 15.65 -6.93 -1.67
C ASN A 43 14.12 -6.86 -1.87
N PRO A 44 13.49 -7.94 -2.38
CA PRO A 44 12.06 -7.96 -2.69
C PRO A 44 11.18 -7.70 -1.45
N ASN A 45 11.68 -7.93 -0.23
CA ASN A 45 10.93 -7.72 1.02
C ASN A 45 10.60 -6.24 1.31
N ASN A 46 11.31 -5.30 0.68
CA ASN A 46 11.04 -3.86 0.75
C ASN A 46 10.21 -3.34 -0.43
N GLY A 47 9.95 -4.19 -1.42
CA GLY A 47 9.08 -3.84 -2.53
C GLY A 47 7.62 -3.81 -2.11
N TRP A 48 6.80 -3.05 -2.84
CA TRP A 48 5.37 -3.01 -2.59
C TRP A 48 4.60 -3.98 -3.50
N ASN A 49 3.46 -4.47 -3.01
CA ASN A 49 2.51 -5.31 -3.75
C ASN A 49 1.06 -4.84 -3.52
N VAL A 50 0.09 -5.59 -4.07
CA VAL A 50 -1.33 -5.29 -3.92
C VAL A 50 -1.89 -6.03 -2.71
N ASP A 51 -2.41 -5.28 -1.75
CA ASP A 51 -3.24 -5.78 -0.66
C ASP A 51 -4.74 -5.69 -1.00
N HIS A 52 -5.52 -6.61 -0.42
CA HIS A 52 -6.98 -6.52 -0.35
C HIS A 52 -7.34 -6.16 1.09
N LEU A 53 -7.85 -4.96 1.33
CA LEU A 53 -8.01 -4.41 2.68
C LEU A 53 -8.81 -5.33 3.60
N ASP A 54 -9.89 -5.91 3.08
CA ASP A 54 -10.76 -6.89 3.75
C ASP A 54 -10.14 -8.29 3.96
N GLY A 55 -8.93 -8.54 3.45
CA GLY A 55 -8.25 -9.84 3.50
C GLY A 55 -8.77 -10.87 2.49
N ASN A 56 -9.79 -10.53 1.70
CA ASN A 56 -10.39 -11.41 0.69
C ASN A 56 -9.77 -11.16 -0.69
N LYS A 57 -8.85 -12.04 -1.10
CA LYS A 57 -8.16 -11.97 -2.40
C LYS A 57 -9.08 -12.12 -3.62
N SER A 58 -10.31 -12.59 -3.42
CA SER A 58 -11.32 -12.71 -4.48
C SER A 58 -12.17 -11.44 -4.63
N ASN A 59 -12.06 -10.46 -3.71
CA ASN A 59 -12.79 -9.21 -3.81
C ASN A 59 -12.22 -8.34 -4.95
N GLY A 60 -12.99 -8.25 -6.03
CA GLY A 60 -12.65 -7.52 -7.26
C GLY A 60 -12.82 -5.99 -7.20
N VAL A 61 -13.29 -5.44 -6.08
CA VAL A 61 -13.58 -4.01 -5.93
C VAL A 61 -12.28 -3.21 -5.86
N THR A 62 -12.08 -2.27 -6.78
CA THR A 62 -10.83 -1.50 -6.90
C THR A 62 -10.50 -0.68 -5.66
N SER A 63 -11.50 -0.14 -4.95
CA SER A 63 -11.31 0.60 -3.70
C SER A 63 -10.87 -0.28 -2.52
N ASN A 64 -10.96 -1.60 -2.67
CA ASN A 64 -10.42 -2.57 -1.71
C ASN A 64 -8.93 -2.85 -1.95
N TRP A 65 -8.35 -2.37 -3.05
CA TRP A 65 -6.95 -2.60 -3.39
C TRP A 65 -6.06 -1.45 -2.96
N VAL A 66 -4.96 -1.75 -2.28
CA VAL A 66 -4.03 -0.74 -1.76
C VAL A 66 -2.59 -1.23 -1.89
N ALA A 67 -1.67 -0.33 -2.20
CA ALA A 67 -0.24 -0.65 -2.19
C ALA A 67 0.24 -0.79 -0.74
N VAL A 68 1.01 -1.84 -0.49
CA VAL A 68 1.59 -2.14 0.82
C VAL A 68 2.96 -2.78 0.62
N HIS A 69 3.87 -2.64 1.58
CA HIS A 69 5.10 -3.45 1.55
C HIS A 69 4.76 -4.93 1.55
N TYR A 70 5.47 -5.71 0.74
CA TYR A 70 5.21 -7.13 0.62
C TYR A 70 5.34 -7.88 1.95
N SER A 71 6.40 -7.59 2.71
CA SER A 71 6.62 -8.16 4.04
C SER A 71 5.44 -7.89 4.97
N CYS A 72 4.96 -6.65 5.01
CA CYS A 72 3.78 -6.29 5.78
C CYS A 72 2.52 -7.01 5.29
N ASN A 73 2.36 -7.24 3.98
CA ASN A 73 1.22 -8.00 3.44
C ASN A 73 1.26 -9.48 3.86
N ILE A 74 2.44 -10.11 3.86
CA ILE A 74 2.62 -11.47 4.39
C ILE A 74 2.19 -11.52 5.86
N GLU A 75 2.74 -10.63 6.69
CA GLU A 75 2.49 -10.60 8.13
C GLU A 75 1.02 -10.31 8.46
N LYS A 76 0.36 -9.48 7.65
CA LYS A 76 -1.08 -9.17 7.76
C LYS A 76 -1.95 -10.43 7.64
N GLY A 77 -1.60 -11.33 6.71
CA GLY A 77 -2.39 -12.53 6.42
C GLY A 77 -3.76 -12.21 5.83
N LYS A 78 -4.83 -12.80 6.40
CA LYS A 78 -6.23 -12.64 5.94
C LYS A 78 -7.05 -11.67 6.80
N LYS A 79 -6.41 -10.86 7.65
CA LYS A 79 -7.09 -9.95 8.57
C LYS A 79 -7.71 -8.76 7.82
N ASP A 80 -8.89 -8.33 8.24
CA ASP A 80 -9.52 -7.11 7.73
C ASP A 80 -8.88 -5.87 8.39
N PHE A 81 -8.42 -4.94 7.56
CA PHE A 81 -7.86 -3.66 7.98
C PHE A 81 -8.56 -2.45 7.36
N THR A 82 -9.75 -2.64 6.79
CA THR A 82 -10.53 -1.61 6.10
C THR A 82 -10.74 -0.37 6.98
N GLN A 83 -11.11 -0.56 8.25
CA GLN A 83 -11.34 0.55 9.18
C GLN A 83 -10.05 1.32 9.51
N LYS A 84 -8.94 0.60 9.77
CA LYS A 84 -7.63 1.22 10.01
C LYS A 84 -7.20 2.06 8.80
N TYR A 85 -7.26 1.48 7.60
CA TYR A 85 -6.90 2.18 6.37
C TYR A 85 -7.75 3.45 6.16
N ARG A 86 -9.08 3.37 6.30
CA ARG A 86 -9.98 4.52 6.15
C ARG A 86 -9.65 5.64 7.14
N SER A 87 -9.40 5.29 8.41
CA SER A 87 -9.00 6.26 9.43
C SER A 87 -7.69 6.98 9.06
N MET A 88 -6.72 6.25 8.54
CA MET A 88 -5.42 6.82 8.16
C MET A 88 -5.48 7.65 6.87
N LYS A 89 -6.23 7.22 5.85
CA LYS A 89 -6.31 7.91 4.54
C LYS A 89 -6.91 9.32 4.64
N GLY A 90 -7.73 9.60 5.65
CA GLY A 90 -8.30 10.91 5.91
C GLY A 90 -7.37 11.88 6.67
N GLN A 91 -6.17 11.45 7.05
CA GLN A 91 -5.21 12.25 7.81
C GLN A 91 -4.10 12.78 6.89
N LYS A 92 -3.49 13.90 7.30
CA LYS A 92 -2.28 14.42 6.66
C LYS A 92 -1.05 13.75 7.26
N TRP A 93 -0.17 13.24 6.41
CA TRP A 93 1.03 12.52 6.83
C TRP A 93 2.29 13.19 6.30
N THR A 94 3.26 13.38 7.19
CA THR A 94 4.58 13.93 6.85
C THR A 94 5.63 12.89 7.20
N SER A 95 6.51 12.54 6.24
CA SER A 95 7.62 11.63 6.53
C SER A 95 8.53 12.27 7.55
N LYS A 96 8.88 11.52 8.60
CA LYS A 96 9.93 11.88 9.55
C LYS A 96 11.31 11.78 8.91
#